data_AF-A0A370I4V7-F1
#
_entry.id   AF-A0A370I4V7-F1
#
_cell.length_a   1.000
_cell.length_b   1.000
_cell.length_c   1.000
_cell.angle_alpha   90.00
_cell.angle_beta   90.00
_cell.angle_gamma   90.00
#
_symmetry.space_group_name_H-M   'P 1'
#
loop_
_entity.id
_entity.type
_entity.pdbx_description
1 polymer ?
#
loop_
_entity_poly.entity_id
_entity_poly.type
_entity_poly.pdbx_seq_one_letter_code
_entity_poly.pdbx_strand_id
1 'polypeptide(L)'
;MSGSNVSLTALICERTLHDLVVESYTHRGCCEAPNRSSEKVLFIQMRTDIERAAQIVRTATEFDWTWTAADLPAFSDLVGWQLTGLDQTYPELTTDLDVNRRDTMLSVDNTVGTGDSRPLNHIWFRTTDVILDDTNLKPEIDRVFDELAQRVFEVLGRRADEWWVEPTRGLRWHLPTIAVAVTTSARTVYVELVSPEYQRWQDKIEADGDE
;
A
#
# COMPACT_ATOMS: atom_id res chain seq x y z
N MET A 1 -38.39 20.58 -2.67
CA MET A 1 -37.57 21.62 -2.01
C MET A 1 -37.30 21.17 -0.58
N SER A 2 -36.07 21.38 -0.12
CA SER A 2 -35.41 20.78 1.05
C SER A 2 -34.93 19.33 0.79
N GLY A 3 -33.65 18.97 0.90
CA GLY A 3 -32.49 19.69 1.40
C GLY A 3 -31.54 18.73 2.14
N SER A 4 -30.44 18.39 1.47
CA SER A 4 -29.11 17.92 1.90
C SER A 4 -28.90 17.17 3.24
N ASN A 5 -28.20 16.02 3.15
CA ASN A 5 -26.84 15.88 3.72
C ASN A 5 -26.17 14.62 3.14
N VAL A 6 -25.47 14.78 2.03
CA VAL A 6 -24.48 13.80 1.54
C VAL A 6 -23.16 14.18 2.21
N SER A 7 -22.66 13.33 3.10
CA SER A 7 -21.37 13.51 3.74
C SER A 7 -20.27 13.27 2.71
N LEU A 8 -19.75 14.36 2.13
CA LEU A 8 -18.55 14.36 1.30
C LEU A 8 -17.33 14.04 2.16
N THR A 9 -16.92 12.77 2.21
CA THR A 9 -15.60 12.37 2.72
C THR A 9 -15.07 11.14 1.97
N ALA A 10 -15.11 11.20 0.64
CA ALA A 10 -14.53 10.18 -0.24
C ALA A 10 -13.97 10.86 -1.49
N LEU A 11 -13.03 11.79 -1.30
CA LEU A 11 -12.17 12.33 -2.35
C LEU A 11 -11.16 13.27 -1.69
N ILE A 12 -10.10 12.73 -1.10
CA ILE A 12 -8.77 13.34 -0.92
C ILE A 12 -7.88 12.21 -0.39
N CYS A 13 -7.07 11.61 -1.26
CA CYS A 13 -5.83 10.96 -0.81
C CYS A 13 -4.67 11.03 -1.82
N GLU A 14 -4.69 11.98 -2.76
CA GLU A 14 -3.56 12.10 -3.71
C GLU A 14 -3.17 13.53 -4.12
N ARG A 15 -3.66 14.58 -3.46
CA ARG A 15 -3.50 15.97 -3.98
C ARG A 15 -2.89 17.00 -3.04
N THR A 16 -1.95 16.63 -2.17
CA THR A 16 -1.15 17.64 -1.46
C THR A 16 0.26 17.17 -1.18
N LEU A 17 1.12 17.26 -2.20
CA LEU A 17 2.59 17.30 -2.04
C LEU A 17 3.20 18.12 -3.19
N HIS A 18 2.55 19.24 -3.54
CA HIS A 18 3.16 20.31 -4.33
C HIS A 18 3.38 21.50 -3.41
N ASP A 19 4.60 22.03 -3.46
CA ASP A 19 5.07 23.31 -2.91
C ASP A 19 5.26 23.40 -1.39
N LEU A 20 6.53 23.22 -0.96
CA LEU A 20 7.22 24.15 -0.05
C LEU A 20 8.66 23.69 0.22
N VAL A 21 9.62 24.07 -0.64
CA VAL A 21 10.94 24.51 -0.19
C VAL A 21 11.34 25.74 -1.01
N VAL A 22 11.42 26.86 -0.31
CA VAL A 22 11.93 28.14 -0.79
C VAL A 22 13.44 28.01 -1.00
N GLU A 23 13.89 28.10 -2.24
CA GLU A 23 15.31 28.29 -2.58
C GLU A 23 15.76 29.70 -2.19
N SER A 24 16.83 29.79 -1.40
CA SER A 24 17.61 31.03 -1.27
C SER A 24 18.87 30.90 -2.10
N TYR A 25 18.89 31.60 -3.24
CA TYR A 25 20.06 31.73 -4.11
C TYR A 25 21.14 32.60 -3.46
N THR A 26 22.34 32.06 -3.30
CA THR A 26 23.57 32.87 -3.24
C THR A 26 24.52 32.40 -4.34
N HIS A 27 24.78 33.28 -5.30
CA HIS A 27 25.68 33.06 -6.43
C HIS A 27 26.94 33.89 -6.23
N ARG A 28 28.12 33.23 -6.12
CA ARG A 28 29.41 33.73 -6.60
C ARG A 28 30.52 32.69 -6.38
N GLY A 29 31.23 32.37 -7.46
CA GLY A 29 32.53 31.70 -7.39
C GLY A 29 32.77 30.75 -8.55
N CYS A 30 33.17 31.28 -9.71
CA CYS A 30 33.91 30.51 -10.72
C CYS A 30 35.14 29.86 -10.08
N CYS A 31 35.50 28.63 -10.49
CA CYS A 31 36.84 28.19 -10.89
C CYS A 31 36.81 26.69 -11.28
N GLU A 32 37.34 26.41 -12.47
CA GLU A 32 38.09 25.20 -12.85
C GLU A 32 37.40 23.81 -12.89
N ALA A 33 37.30 23.28 -14.12
CA ALA A 33 37.18 21.84 -14.35
C ALA A 33 38.51 21.14 -14.02
N PRO A 34 38.46 19.94 -13.43
CA PRO A 34 39.13 18.85 -14.13
C PRO A 34 38.41 17.49 -14.04
N ASN A 35 38.54 16.79 -15.15
CA ASN A 35 38.77 15.36 -15.27
C ASN A 35 37.62 14.37 -14.93
N ARG A 36 37.03 13.91 -16.04
CA ARG A 36 36.42 12.60 -16.30
C ARG A 36 36.90 11.51 -15.33
N SER A 37 36.20 11.39 -14.21
CA SER A 37 36.19 10.20 -13.37
C SER A 37 34.94 9.45 -13.76
N SER A 38 35.08 8.22 -14.22
CA SER A 38 33.95 7.30 -14.39
C SER A 38 33.31 7.06 -13.03
N GLU A 39 32.34 7.90 -12.67
CA GLU A 39 31.33 7.56 -11.69
C GLU A 39 30.68 6.27 -12.21
N LYS A 40 30.99 5.16 -11.56
CA LYS A 40 30.10 4.02 -11.55
C LYS A 40 28.81 4.58 -10.98
N VAL A 41 27.85 4.89 -11.86
CA VAL A 41 26.46 5.02 -11.46
C VAL A 41 26.14 3.67 -10.84
N LEU A 42 26.20 3.60 -9.50
CA LEU A 42 25.62 2.50 -8.78
C LEU A 42 24.14 2.61 -9.11
N PHE A 43 23.65 1.78 -10.01
CA PHE A 43 22.23 1.50 -10.06
C PHE A 43 21.88 0.96 -8.68
N ILE A 44 21.23 1.78 -7.86
CA ILE A 44 20.65 1.33 -6.61
C ILE A 44 19.54 0.38 -7.03
N GLN A 45 19.83 -0.92 -6.99
CA GLN A 45 18.83 -1.93 -7.30
C GLN A 45 17.73 -1.87 -6.23
N MET A 46 16.48 -1.82 -6.66
CA MET A 46 15.33 -1.78 -5.76
C MET A 46 15.28 -3.08 -4.96
N ARG A 47 15.23 -3.00 -3.62
CA ARG A 47 15.01 -4.19 -2.81
C ARG A 47 13.55 -4.61 -2.87
N THR A 48 13.34 -5.93 -2.82
CA THR A 48 12.02 -6.55 -2.86
C THR A 48 11.99 -7.75 -1.93
N ASP A 49 10.82 -8.02 -1.34
CA ASP A 49 10.62 -9.19 -0.48
C ASP A 49 9.35 -9.96 -0.90
N ILE A 50 9.38 -10.49 -2.12
CA ILE A 50 8.22 -11.10 -2.80
C ILE A 50 7.76 -12.37 -2.08
N GLU A 51 8.69 -13.24 -1.68
CA GLU A 51 8.36 -14.50 -1.03
C GLU A 51 7.69 -14.29 0.33
N ARG A 52 8.23 -13.36 1.14
CA ARG A 52 7.63 -13.05 2.44
C ARG A 52 6.29 -12.34 2.26
N ALA A 53 6.17 -11.43 1.29
CA ALA A 53 4.88 -10.79 0.95
C ALA A 53 3.81 -11.83 0.56
N ALA A 54 4.16 -12.80 -0.29
CA ALA A 54 3.23 -13.87 -0.67
C ALA A 54 2.88 -14.80 0.51
N GLN A 55 3.82 -15.04 1.43
CA GLN A 55 3.54 -15.78 2.66
C GLN A 55 2.61 -15.01 3.61
N ILE A 56 2.74 -13.68 3.69
CA ILE A 56 1.81 -12.82 4.42
C ILE A 56 0.42 -12.92 3.80
N VAL A 57 0.31 -12.86 2.47
CA VAL A 57 -0.97 -13.06 1.76
C VAL A 57 -1.56 -14.41 2.13
N ARG A 58 -0.79 -15.51 2.04
CA ARG A 58 -1.26 -16.84 2.45
C ARG A 58 -1.83 -16.83 3.86
N THR A 59 -1.05 -16.30 4.79
CA THR A 59 -1.38 -16.25 6.21
C THR A 59 -2.65 -15.45 6.44
N ALA A 60 -2.80 -14.30 5.77
CA ALA A 60 -4.01 -13.48 5.83
C ALA A 60 -5.23 -14.23 5.28
N THR A 61 -5.09 -15.04 4.24
CA THR A 61 -6.23 -15.82 3.70
C THR A 61 -6.65 -16.99 4.58
N GLU A 62 -5.74 -17.50 5.40
CA GLU A 62 -5.99 -18.58 6.36
C GLU A 62 -6.42 -18.04 7.75
N PHE A 63 -6.28 -16.73 7.99
CA PHE A 63 -6.62 -16.09 9.25
C PHE A 63 -8.14 -15.92 9.43
N ASP A 64 -8.62 -16.13 10.65
CA ASP A 64 -10.03 -16.04 11.02
C ASP A 64 -10.41 -14.58 11.34
N TRP A 65 -10.50 -13.76 10.29
CA TRP A 65 -10.76 -12.32 10.44
C TRP A 65 -12.14 -12.04 11.03
N THR A 66 -12.18 -11.19 12.05
CA THR A 66 -13.39 -10.49 12.49
C THR A 66 -13.53 -9.11 11.83
N TRP A 67 -12.45 -8.65 11.17
CA TRP A 67 -12.30 -7.31 10.62
C TRP A 67 -12.52 -6.21 11.66
N THR A 68 -11.89 -6.40 12.82
CA THR A 68 -11.84 -5.39 13.88
C THR A 68 -10.39 -5.12 14.30
N ALA A 69 -10.15 -4.00 14.99
CA ALA A 69 -8.84 -3.68 15.56
C ALA A 69 -8.32 -4.80 16.50
N ALA A 70 -9.22 -5.61 17.08
CA ALA A 70 -8.88 -6.78 17.89
C ALA A 70 -8.08 -7.86 17.13
N ASP A 71 -8.17 -7.91 15.80
CA ASP A 71 -7.44 -8.88 14.98
C ASP A 71 -5.94 -8.52 14.88
N LEU A 72 -5.60 -7.23 15.02
CA LEU A 72 -4.26 -6.72 14.76
C LEU A 72 -3.18 -7.39 15.60
N PRO A 73 -3.33 -7.60 16.93
CA PRO A 73 -2.28 -8.25 17.72
C PRO A 73 -2.01 -9.69 17.27
N ALA A 74 -3.06 -10.51 17.13
CA ALA A 74 -2.92 -11.91 16.77
C ALA A 74 -2.37 -12.08 15.36
N PHE A 75 -2.83 -11.27 14.40
CA PHE A 75 -2.30 -11.29 13.05
C PHE A 75 -0.84 -10.84 13.02
N SER A 76 -0.50 -9.75 13.71
CA SER A 76 0.87 -9.21 13.72
C SER A 76 1.87 -10.18 14.28
N ASP A 77 1.55 -10.83 15.40
CA ASP A 77 2.41 -11.86 15.99
C ASP A 77 2.65 -13.03 15.02
N LEU A 78 1.61 -13.41 14.27
CA LEU A 78 1.67 -14.52 13.32
C LEU A 78 2.58 -14.22 12.11
N VAL A 79 2.56 -12.98 11.62
CA VAL A 79 3.39 -12.56 10.47
C VAL A 79 4.69 -11.84 10.86
N GLY A 80 5.00 -11.76 12.16
CA GLY A 80 6.23 -11.13 12.66
C GLY A 80 6.24 -9.60 12.60
N TRP A 81 5.07 -8.97 12.53
CA TRP A 81 4.94 -7.51 12.48
C TRP A 81 4.93 -6.90 13.88
N GLN A 82 5.33 -5.64 13.94
CA GLN A 82 5.31 -4.85 15.18
C GLN A 82 4.07 -3.96 15.19
N LEU A 83 3.23 -4.12 16.21
CA LEU A 83 2.07 -3.30 16.47
C LEU A 83 2.34 -2.31 17.61
N THR A 84 2.04 -1.04 17.38
CA THR A 84 2.10 0.01 18.40
C THR A 84 0.82 0.84 18.43
N GLY A 85 0.41 1.30 19.62
CA GLY A 85 -0.71 2.22 19.77
C GLY A 85 -2.09 1.61 19.46
N LEU A 86 -2.33 0.34 19.81
CA LEU A 86 -3.63 -0.32 19.61
C LEU A 86 -4.80 0.44 20.27
N ASP A 87 -4.55 1.06 21.41
CA ASP A 87 -5.51 1.88 22.17
C ASP A 87 -5.65 3.31 21.63
N GLN A 88 -4.82 3.69 20.65
CA GLN A 88 -4.83 5.00 20.02
C GLN A 88 -5.77 5.03 18.81
N THR A 89 -6.19 6.23 18.44
CA THR A 89 -7.01 6.48 17.24
C THR A 89 -6.36 5.93 15.97
N TYR A 90 -5.04 6.03 15.86
CA TYR A 90 -4.29 5.55 14.70
C TYR A 90 -3.27 4.52 15.18
N PRO A 91 -3.62 3.23 15.24
CA PRO A 91 -2.63 2.19 15.48
C PRO A 91 -1.62 2.18 14.33
N GLU A 92 -0.40 1.78 14.65
CA GLU A 92 0.70 1.70 13.68
C GLU A 92 1.18 0.25 13.59
N LEU A 93 1.38 -0.22 12.36
CA LEU A 93 1.93 -1.52 12.06
C LEU A 93 3.21 -1.37 11.24
N THR A 94 4.26 -2.08 11.63
CA THR A 94 5.55 -2.13 10.94
C THR A 94 5.86 -3.57 10.54
N THR A 95 6.12 -3.78 9.25
CA THR A 95 6.46 -5.10 8.71
C THR A 95 7.91 -5.49 8.97
N ASP A 96 8.22 -6.77 8.84
CA ASP A 96 9.58 -7.33 8.88
C ASP A 96 10.19 -7.53 7.47
N LEU A 97 9.57 -6.94 6.45
CA LEU A 97 10.02 -7.05 5.07
C LEU A 97 11.37 -6.33 4.87
N ASP A 98 12.22 -6.88 4.01
CA ASP A 98 13.51 -6.26 3.66
C ASP A 98 13.37 -5.13 2.63
N VAL A 99 12.71 -4.06 3.04
CA VAL A 99 12.48 -2.83 2.26
C VAL A 99 12.80 -1.58 3.10
N ASN A 100 12.91 -0.41 2.45
CA ASN A 100 13.28 0.85 3.09
C ASN A 100 12.15 1.48 3.89
N ARG A 101 10.91 1.13 3.56
CA ARG A 101 9.67 1.66 4.13
C ARG A 101 8.82 0.50 4.58
N ARG A 102 8.95 0.19 5.87
CA ARG A 102 8.29 -0.93 6.55
C ARG A 102 6.95 -0.54 7.18
N ASP A 103 6.61 0.75 7.12
CA ASP A 103 5.33 1.25 7.55
C ASP A 103 4.19 0.65 6.71
N THR A 104 3.09 0.37 7.40
CA THR A 104 1.81 -0.01 6.81
C THR A 104 0.80 1.11 7.02
N MET A 105 -0.20 1.23 6.14
CA MET A 105 -1.42 2.01 6.45
C MET A 105 -2.50 1.06 6.90
N LEU A 106 -3.21 1.52 7.91
CA LEU A 106 -4.41 0.90 8.42
C LEU A 106 -5.55 1.88 8.24
N SER A 107 -6.67 1.39 7.72
CA SER A 107 -7.93 2.12 7.79
C SER A 107 -8.79 1.45 8.86
N VAL A 108 -8.84 2.10 10.02
CA VAL A 108 -9.73 1.73 11.11
C VAL A 108 -10.83 2.79 11.18
N ASP A 109 -12.07 2.37 11.27
CA ASP A 109 -13.19 3.28 11.50
C ASP A 109 -13.12 3.81 12.94
N ASN A 110 -12.74 5.08 13.03
CA ASN A 110 -12.57 5.81 14.29
C ASN A 110 -13.83 6.60 14.69
N THR A 111 -14.94 6.45 13.98
CA THR A 111 -16.22 7.01 14.40
C THR A 111 -16.80 6.24 15.59
N VAL A 112 -16.42 4.97 15.73
CA VAL A 112 -16.63 4.15 16.91
C VAL A 112 -15.49 4.46 17.90
N GLY A 113 -15.82 4.74 19.17
CA GLY A 113 -14.84 5.13 20.20
C GLY A 113 -13.65 4.15 20.34
N THR A 114 -12.57 4.60 20.98
CA THR A 114 -11.33 3.81 21.12
C THR A 114 -11.60 2.46 21.81
N GLY A 115 -11.16 1.37 21.19
CA GLY A 115 -11.35 0.00 21.70
C GLY A 115 -11.21 -1.08 20.62
N ASP A 116 -11.37 -2.33 21.04
CA ASP A 116 -11.10 -3.53 20.22
C ASP A 116 -12.15 -3.78 19.13
N SER A 117 -13.37 -3.26 19.30
CA SER A 117 -14.47 -3.44 18.33
C SER A 117 -14.47 -2.43 17.18
N ARG A 118 -13.41 -1.63 17.03
CA ARG A 118 -13.32 -0.67 15.92
C ARG A 118 -13.23 -1.41 14.59
N PRO A 119 -14.12 -1.17 13.62
CA PRO A 119 -14.06 -1.82 12.31
C PRO A 119 -12.71 -1.57 11.63
N LEU A 120 -12.10 -2.63 11.12
CA LEU A 120 -10.90 -2.58 10.30
C LEU A 120 -11.33 -2.73 8.83
N ASN A 121 -11.09 -1.70 8.03
CA ASN A 121 -11.49 -1.67 6.63
C ASN A 121 -10.43 -2.31 5.73
N HIS A 122 -9.16 -1.92 5.93
CA HIS A 122 -8.05 -2.48 5.18
C HIS A 122 -6.71 -2.31 5.89
N ILE A 123 -5.77 -3.14 5.45
CA ILE A 123 -4.34 -3.07 5.72
C ILE A 123 -3.63 -3.03 4.36
N TRP A 124 -2.70 -2.10 4.16
CA TRP A 124 -1.77 -2.21 3.02
C TRP A 124 -0.32 -2.20 3.49
N PHE A 125 0.55 -2.88 2.73
CA PHE A 125 1.97 -2.89 3.01
C PHE A 125 2.78 -2.93 1.71
N ARG A 126 3.99 -2.38 1.78
CA ARG A 126 4.91 -2.30 0.62
C ARG A 126 5.70 -3.57 0.49
N THR A 127 5.92 -4.00 -0.74
CA THR A 127 6.74 -5.19 -1.07
C THR A 127 8.08 -4.83 -1.70
N THR A 128 8.27 -3.54 -2.00
CA THR A 128 9.48 -2.98 -2.60
C THR A 128 9.95 -1.75 -1.83
N ASP A 129 11.21 -1.35 -2.06
CA ASP A 129 11.66 0.00 -1.72
C ASP A 129 10.74 1.05 -2.40
N VAL A 130 10.59 2.20 -1.74
CA VAL A 130 10.02 3.42 -2.33
C VAL A 130 11.17 4.29 -2.81
N ILE A 131 11.14 4.65 -4.09
CA ILE A 131 12.13 5.54 -4.69
C ILE A 131 11.39 6.75 -5.28
N LEU A 132 11.71 7.96 -4.79
CA LEU A 132 10.90 9.16 -5.04
C LEU A 132 11.26 9.87 -6.37
N ASP A 133 12.51 9.72 -6.83
CA ASP A 133 13.11 10.63 -7.83
C ASP A 133 13.64 9.92 -9.11
N ASP A 134 13.23 8.68 -9.37
CA ASP A 134 13.66 7.96 -10.58
C ASP A 134 12.46 7.50 -11.43
N THR A 135 12.25 8.16 -12.56
CA THR A 135 11.18 7.87 -13.52
C THR A 135 11.49 6.64 -14.39
N ASN A 136 12.72 6.12 -14.37
CA ASN A 136 13.11 4.92 -15.13
C ASN A 136 12.79 3.61 -14.39
N LEU A 137 12.18 3.68 -13.21
CA LEU A 137 11.84 2.51 -12.40
C LEU A 137 10.60 1.76 -12.88
N LYS A 138 9.81 2.35 -13.78
CA LYS A 138 8.55 1.73 -14.22
C LYS A 138 8.72 0.29 -14.72
N PRO A 139 9.73 -0.06 -15.56
CA PRO A 139 9.95 -1.45 -15.96
C PRO A 139 10.35 -2.37 -14.80
N GLU A 140 11.07 -1.86 -13.80
CA GLU A 140 11.44 -2.64 -12.62
C GLU A 140 10.23 -2.88 -11.70
N ILE A 141 9.41 -1.86 -11.48
CA ILE A 141 8.13 -1.97 -10.76
C ILE A 141 7.18 -2.94 -11.46
N ASP A 142 7.05 -2.85 -12.79
CA ASP A 142 6.18 -3.75 -13.56
C ASP A 142 6.67 -5.20 -13.48
N ARG A 143 7.99 -5.42 -13.55
CA ARG A 143 8.57 -6.75 -13.37
C ARG A 143 8.27 -7.31 -11.99
N VAL A 144 8.47 -6.51 -10.94
CA VAL A 144 8.21 -6.95 -9.56
C VAL A 144 6.73 -7.18 -9.31
N PHE A 145 5.87 -6.38 -9.92
CA PHE A 145 4.43 -6.62 -9.91
C PHE A 145 4.09 -7.99 -10.53
N ASP A 146 4.64 -8.29 -11.70
CA ASP A 146 4.39 -9.56 -12.38
C ASP A 146 4.89 -10.76 -11.54
N GLU A 147 6.09 -10.64 -10.97
CA GLU A 147 6.67 -11.65 -10.08
C GLU A 147 5.81 -11.87 -8.82
N LEU A 148 5.36 -10.79 -8.16
CA LEU A 148 4.50 -10.87 -6.98
C LEU A 148 3.12 -11.42 -7.31
N ALA A 149 2.50 -10.94 -8.39
CA ALA A 149 1.20 -11.42 -8.86
C ALA A 149 1.22 -12.92 -9.16
N GLN A 150 2.27 -13.38 -9.83
CA GLN A 150 2.49 -14.80 -10.09
C GLN A 150 2.64 -15.59 -8.79
N ARG A 151 3.37 -15.05 -7.81
CA ARG A 151 3.55 -15.73 -6.53
C ARG A 151 2.27 -15.80 -5.71
N VAL A 152 1.48 -14.73 -5.70
CA VAL A 152 0.14 -14.73 -5.09
C VAL A 152 -0.78 -15.72 -5.78
N PHE A 153 -0.77 -15.80 -7.10
CA PHE A 153 -1.51 -16.82 -7.85
C PHE A 153 -1.14 -18.25 -7.40
N GLU A 154 0.15 -18.54 -7.26
CA GLU A 154 0.62 -19.86 -6.82
C GLU A 154 0.17 -20.21 -5.40
N VAL A 155 0.23 -19.23 -4.49
CA VAL A 155 -0.20 -19.40 -3.10
C VAL A 155 -1.71 -19.61 -2.99
N LEU A 156 -2.50 -18.84 -3.74
CA LEU A 156 -3.96 -18.91 -3.69
C LEU A 156 -4.53 -20.04 -4.55
N GLY A 157 -3.75 -20.58 -5.49
CA GLY A 157 -4.17 -21.62 -6.41
C GLY A 157 -5.26 -21.19 -7.40
N ARG A 158 -5.51 -19.88 -7.54
CA ARG A 158 -6.57 -19.33 -8.41
C ARG A 158 -6.18 -17.99 -9.02
N ARG A 159 -6.77 -17.70 -10.17
CA ARG A 159 -6.62 -16.42 -10.86
C ARG A 159 -7.33 -15.29 -10.12
N ALA A 160 -6.85 -14.08 -10.33
CA ALA A 160 -7.53 -12.86 -9.92
C ALA A 160 -8.91 -12.79 -10.59
N ASP A 161 -9.88 -12.24 -9.85
CA ASP A 161 -11.24 -12.04 -10.32
C ASP A 161 -11.35 -10.72 -11.10
N GLU A 162 -10.52 -9.74 -10.75
CA GLU A 162 -10.50 -8.39 -11.31
C GLU A 162 -9.08 -7.90 -11.62
N TRP A 163 -8.99 -6.97 -12.57
CA TRP A 163 -7.75 -6.33 -12.99
C TRP A 163 -8.01 -4.92 -13.52
N TRP A 164 -7.01 -4.05 -13.39
CA TRP A 164 -7.04 -2.68 -13.94
C TRP A 164 -5.63 -2.25 -14.37
N VAL A 165 -5.55 -1.19 -15.18
CA VAL A 165 -4.29 -0.73 -15.82
C VAL A 165 -4.00 0.75 -15.61
N GLU A 166 -5.02 1.59 -15.46
CA GLU A 166 -4.86 3.04 -15.26
C GLU A 166 -5.74 3.52 -14.11
N PRO A 167 -5.30 4.52 -13.31
CA PRO A 167 -3.97 5.15 -13.33
C PRO A 167 -2.86 4.28 -12.69
N THR A 168 -3.26 3.18 -12.06
CA THR A 168 -2.39 2.16 -11.51
C THR A 168 -2.66 0.82 -12.18
N ARG A 169 -1.71 -0.11 -12.10
CA ARG A 169 -1.94 -1.50 -12.48
C ARG A 169 -2.22 -2.33 -11.24
N GLY A 170 -3.24 -3.18 -11.30
CA GLY A 170 -3.52 -4.09 -10.19
C GLY A 170 -4.33 -5.31 -10.55
N LEU A 171 -4.30 -6.28 -9.64
CA LEU A 171 -5.02 -7.54 -9.66
C LEU A 171 -5.69 -7.75 -8.31
N ARG A 172 -6.94 -8.20 -8.29
CA ARG A 172 -7.70 -8.45 -7.06
C ARG A 172 -8.30 -9.85 -7.04
N TRP A 173 -8.23 -10.48 -5.88
CA TRP A 173 -8.82 -11.78 -5.57
C TRP A 173 -9.88 -11.61 -4.50
N HIS A 174 -11.09 -12.08 -4.80
CA HIS A 174 -12.21 -12.12 -3.87
C HIS A 174 -12.29 -13.51 -3.22
N LEU A 175 -11.96 -13.54 -1.93
CA LEU A 175 -12.08 -14.72 -1.09
C LEU A 175 -13.24 -14.52 -0.10
N PRO A 176 -13.79 -15.60 0.48
CA PRO A 176 -14.96 -15.50 1.35
C PRO A 176 -14.75 -14.58 2.57
N THR A 177 -13.53 -14.57 3.12
CA THR A 177 -13.19 -13.85 4.35
C THR A 177 -12.35 -12.60 4.13
N ILE A 178 -11.81 -12.38 2.92
CA ILE A 178 -10.88 -11.28 2.62
C ILE A 178 -10.87 -11.00 1.12
N ALA A 179 -10.69 -9.73 0.74
CA ALA A 179 -10.23 -9.36 -0.59
C ALA A 179 -8.74 -9.04 -0.55
N VAL A 180 -7.97 -9.59 -1.48
CA VAL A 180 -6.53 -9.33 -1.62
C VAL A 180 -6.29 -8.60 -2.92
N ALA A 181 -5.59 -7.48 -2.89
CA ALA A 181 -5.14 -6.80 -4.10
C ALA A 181 -3.62 -6.68 -4.13
N VAL A 182 -3.05 -6.86 -5.31
CA VAL A 182 -1.67 -6.48 -5.62
C VAL A 182 -1.75 -5.29 -6.56
N THR A 183 -1.09 -4.20 -6.22
CA THR A 183 -1.22 -2.93 -6.95
C THR A 183 0.15 -2.25 -7.10
N THR A 184 0.37 -1.59 -8.23
CA THR A 184 1.52 -0.72 -8.46
C THR A 184 1.15 0.74 -8.22
N SER A 185 2.04 1.52 -7.64
CA SER A 185 2.07 2.96 -7.90
C SER A 185 3.21 3.31 -8.83
N ALA A 186 3.39 4.59 -9.14
CA ALA A 186 4.58 5.07 -9.85
C ALA A 186 5.91 4.78 -9.14
N ARG A 187 5.89 4.35 -7.86
CA ARG A 187 7.08 4.30 -7.00
C ARG A 187 7.25 3.01 -6.20
N THR A 188 6.29 2.09 -6.23
CA THR A 188 6.32 0.87 -5.40
C THR A 188 5.32 -0.16 -5.88
N VAL A 189 5.50 -1.40 -5.45
CA VAL A 189 4.46 -2.44 -5.48
C VAL A 189 4.01 -2.71 -4.05
N TYR A 190 2.71 -2.79 -3.85
CA TYR A 190 2.11 -3.01 -2.54
C TYR A 190 1.00 -4.05 -2.61
N VAL A 191 0.68 -4.59 -1.44
CA VAL A 191 -0.44 -5.51 -1.23
C VAL A 191 -1.46 -4.83 -0.33
N GLU A 192 -2.74 -5.04 -0.65
CA GLU A 192 -3.87 -4.63 0.17
C GLU A 192 -4.63 -5.87 0.63
N LEU A 193 -4.97 -5.87 1.91
CA LEU A 193 -5.83 -6.83 2.59
C LEU A 193 -7.08 -6.07 3.01
N VAL A 194 -8.23 -6.40 2.43
CA VAL A 194 -9.44 -5.58 2.53
C VAL A 194 -10.59 -6.41 3.07
N SER A 195 -11.39 -5.82 3.97
CA SER A 195 -12.57 -6.49 4.50
C SER A 195 -13.61 -6.68 3.40
N PRO A 196 -14.29 -7.85 3.32
CA PRO A 196 -15.30 -8.08 2.29
C PRO A 196 -16.47 -7.10 2.34
N GLU A 197 -16.82 -6.57 3.52
CA GLU A 197 -17.85 -5.54 3.64
C GLU A 197 -17.39 -4.21 3.06
N TYR A 198 -16.17 -3.78 3.40
CA TYR A 198 -15.61 -2.55 2.88
C TYR A 198 -15.38 -2.62 1.37
N GLN A 199 -14.91 -3.75 0.85
CA GLN A 199 -14.74 -3.96 -0.59
C GLN A 199 -16.07 -3.78 -1.34
N ARG A 200 -17.16 -4.41 -0.87
CA ARG A 200 -18.48 -4.24 -1.51
C ARG A 200 -18.98 -2.80 -1.48
N TRP A 201 -18.65 -2.05 -0.43
CA TRP A 201 -18.98 -0.63 -0.35
C TRP A 201 -18.18 0.19 -1.38
N GLN A 202 -16.88 -0.11 -1.56
CA GLN A 202 -16.06 0.51 -2.59
C GLN A 202 -16.58 0.19 -4.01
N ASP A 203 -16.86 -1.08 -4.30
CA ASP A 203 -17.36 -1.52 -5.61
C ASP A 203 -18.68 -0.82 -5.98
N LYS A 204 -19.54 -0.57 -4.99
CA LYS A 204 -20.78 0.18 -5.20
C LYS A 204 -20.53 1.64 -5.55
N ILE A 205 -19.59 2.30 -4.86
CA ILE A 205 -19.25 3.70 -5.14
C ILE A 205 -18.64 3.85 -6.52
N GLU A 206 -17.79 2.92 -6.92
CA GLU A 206 -17.19 2.89 -8.26
C GLU A 206 -18.29 2.71 -9.33
N ALA A 207 -19.22 1.76 -9.13
CA ALA A 207 -20.33 1.55 -10.06
C ALA A 207 -21.27 2.77 -10.16
N ASP A 208 -21.54 3.47 -9.05
CA ASP A 208 -22.40 4.66 -9.02
C ASP A 208 -21.69 5.90 -9.62
N GLY A 209 -20.36 5.91 -9.71
CA GLY A 209 -19.55 7.02 -10.23
C GLY A 209 -19.37 7.04 -11.75
N ASP A 210 -19.70 5.93 -12.42
CA ASP A 210 -19.57 5.74 -13.88
C ASP A 210 -20.88 6.02 -14.66
N GLU A 211 -21.98 6.42 -13.99
CA GLU A 211 -23.25 6.88 -14.60
C GLU A 211 -23.29 8.39 -14.88
#